data_AF-A0A6J3BSY7-F1
#
_entry.id   AF-A0A6J3BSY7-F1
#
_cell.length_a   1.000
_cell.length_b   1.000
_cell.length_c   1.000
_cell.angle_alpha   90.00
_cell.angle_beta   90.00
_cell.angle_gamma   90.00
#
_symmetry.space_group_name_H-M   'P 1'
#
loop_
_entity.id
_entity.type
_entity.pdbx_description
1 polymer ?
#
loop_
_entity_poly.entity_id
_entity_poly.type
_entity_poly.pdbx_seq_one_letter_code
_entity_poly.pdbx_strand_id
1 'polypeptide(L)'
;MNMVLLPVCGSVMCGKDFRHSLKKPSPNYPYGYKTKKPRVVPAFTIQALQKNTRVIPPPKCGIYDPLPPRPTMFRKCYQRGEFPVSIEFTTIGKRLAWKVPIEKLDFHHYLPMFFDGLAEGTYPFNFIVEQGIHDLVTKGSYKVLPVVPQLIIPIKKELIGNSQDAGNLFLV
;
A
#
# COMPACT_ATOMS: atom_id res chain seq x y z
N MET A 1 65.03 -22.63 -46.58
CA MET A 1 63.97 -21.67 -46.97
C MET A 1 62.63 -22.36 -46.76
N ASN A 2 61.99 -22.19 -45.60
CA ASN A 2 60.65 -22.72 -45.35
C ASN A 2 59.63 -21.65 -45.72
N MET A 3 58.90 -21.84 -46.82
CA MET A 3 57.73 -21.02 -47.12
C MET A 3 56.59 -21.42 -46.20
N VAL A 4 56.20 -20.51 -45.29
CA VAL A 4 54.98 -20.64 -44.50
C VAL A 4 53.81 -20.37 -45.43
N LEU A 5 53.13 -21.43 -45.86
CA LEU A 5 51.90 -21.33 -46.62
C LEU A 5 50.79 -20.85 -45.68
N LEU A 6 50.33 -19.60 -45.84
CA LEU A 6 49.18 -19.11 -45.09
C LEU A 6 47.91 -19.79 -45.61
N PRO A 7 47.02 -20.28 -44.71
CA PRO A 7 45.81 -20.98 -45.11
C PRO A 7 44.85 -20.07 -45.89
N VAL A 8 44.13 -20.65 -46.85
CA VAL A 8 43.19 -19.96 -47.75
C VAL A 8 42.02 -19.37 -46.94
N CYS A 9 41.76 -18.06 -47.08
CA CYS A 9 40.65 -17.39 -46.38
C CYS A 9 39.29 -17.91 -46.89
N GLY A 10 38.66 -18.82 -46.15
CA GLY A 10 37.29 -19.26 -46.41
C GLY A 10 36.27 -18.21 -45.98
N SER A 11 35.21 -18.00 -46.77
CA SER A 11 34.16 -16.98 -46.58
C SER A 11 33.45 -17.05 -45.22
N VAL A 12 33.56 -18.16 -44.49
CA VAL A 12 32.92 -18.38 -43.19
C VAL A 12 33.72 -17.80 -42.02
N MET A 13 35.04 -17.58 -42.19
CA MET A 13 35.97 -17.04 -41.19
C MET A 13 36.45 -15.62 -41.54
N CYS A 14 36.54 -15.30 -42.84
CA CYS A 14 36.99 -13.99 -43.32
C CYS A 14 36.05 -12.88 -42.81
N GLY A 15 36.52 -12.10 -41.82
CA GLY A 15 35.80 -10.96 -41.25
C GLY A 15 35.07 -11.22 -39.94
N LYS A 16 34.89 -12.47 -39.48
CA LYS A 16 34.33 -12.74 -38.13
C LYS A 16 35.29 -12.30 -37.04
N ASP A 17 36.56 -12.70 -37.14
CA ASP A 17 37.59 -12.32 -36.16
C ASP A 17 37.86 -10.81 -36.19
N PHE A 18 37.83 -10.21 -37.38
CA PHE A 18 37.93 -8.76 -37.53
C PHE A 18 36.76 -8.03 -36.84
N ARG A 19 35.51 -8.42 -37.12
CA ARG A 19 34.33 -7.85 -36.45
C ARG A 19 34.32 -8.08 -34.94
N HIS A 20 34.86 -9.21 -34.48
CA HIS A 20 35.02 -9.51 -33.05
C HIS A 20 36.12 -8.67 -32.41
N SER A 21 37.19 -8.36 -33.16
CA SER A 21 38.30 -7.50 -32.74
C SER A 21 37.89 -6.03 -32.63
N LEU A 22 37.00 -5.54 -33.51
CA LEU A 22 36.44 -4.18 -33.42
C LEU A 22 35.66 -3.91 -32.11
N LYS A 23 35.21 -4.97 -31.42
CA LYS A 23 34.54 -4.86 -30.12
C LYS A 23 35.53 -4.78 -28.96
N LYS A 24 36.82 -5.06 -29.18
CA LYS A 24 37.88 -4.97 -28.18
C LYS A 24 38.46 -3.55 -28.22
N PRO A 25 38.75 -2.92 -27.07
CA PRO A 25 39.49 -1.66 -27.05
C PRO A 25 40.88 -1.86 -27.67
N SER A 26 41.50 -0.79 -28.17
CA SER A 26 42.83 -0.87 -28.78
C SER A 26 43.85 -1.47 -27.80
N PRO A 27 44.86 -2.23 -28.28
CA PRO A 27 45.87 -2.85 -27.43
C PRO A 27 46.62 -1.86 -26.51
N ASN A 28 46.64 -0.59 -26.89
CA ASN A 28 47.29 0.50 -26.16
C ASN A 28 46.29 1.40 -25.41
N TYR A 29 45.06 0.92 -25.15
CA TYR A 29 44.06 1.69 -24.42
C TYR A 29 44.44 1.76 -22.93
N PRO A 30 44.78 2.95 -22.39
CA PRO A 30 45.43 3.09 -21.08
C PRO A 30 44.53 2.70 -19.90
N TYR A 31 43.23 2.47 -20.13
CA TYR A 31 42.24 2.16 -19.10
C TYR A 31 41.76 0.69 -19.09
N GLY A 32 42.33 -0.19 -19.92
CA GLY A 32 41.95 -1.61 -20.01
C GLY A 32 40.48 -1.88 -20.35
N TYR A 33 40.03 -3.14 -20.22
CA TYR A 33 38.64 -3.61 -20.44
C TYR A 33 37.61 -3.08 -19.41
N LYS A 34 37.86 -1.94 -18.76
CA LYS A 34 36.95 -1.36 -17.78
C LYS A 34 35.79 -0.69 -18.54
N THR A 35 34.66 -1.38 -18.66
CA THR A 35 33.42 -0.76 -19.12
C THR A 35 33.08 0.40 -18.18
N LYS A 36 32.98 1.63 -18.73
CA LYS A 36 32.63 2.81 -17.93
C LYS A 36 31.24 2.59 -17.33
N LYS A 37 31.10 2.73 -16.00
CA LYS A 37 29.79 2.63 -15.34
C LYS A 37 28.80 3.59 -16.04
N PRO A 38 27.57 3.16 -16.34
CA PRO A 38 26.60 4.03 -17.00
C PRO A 38 26.30 5.26 -16.17
N ARG A 39 26.24 6.44 -16.80
CA ARG A 39 25.91 7.70 -16.13
C ARG A 39 24.43 7.72 -15.77
N VAL A 40 24.10 8.02 -14.52
CA VAL A 40 22.72 8.17 -14.09
C VAL A 40 22.21 9.55 -14.50
N VAL A 41 21.06 9.61 -15.18
CA VAL A 41 20.50 10.85 -15.76
C VAL A 41 19.00 10.97 -15.46
N PRO A 42 18.45 12.19 -15.36
CA PRO A 42 17.01 12.40 -15.20
C PRO A 42 16.22 11.86 -16.41
N ALA A 43 15.00 11.40 -16.14
CA ALA A 43 14.06 10.96 -17.16
C ALA A 43 13.69 12.12 -18.11
N PHE A 44 13.28 11.77 -19.33
CA PHE A 44 12.78 12.73 -20.34
C PHE A 44 13.78 13.82 -20.75
N THR A 45 15.09 13.58 -20.63
CA THR A 45 16.14 14.52 -21.07
C THR A 45 16.90 14.01 -22.29
N ILE A 46 17.53 14.91 -23.06
CA ILE A 46 18.40 14.53 -24.19
C ILE A 46 19.55 13.62 -23.72
N GLN A 47 19.99 13.75 -22.47
CA GLN A 47 21.00 12.89 -21.85
C GLN A 47 20.54 11.44 -21.70
N ALA A 48 19.23 11.20 -21.49
CA ALA A 48 18.65 9.85 -21.45
C ALA A 48 18.75 9.12 -22.79
N LEU A 49 18.90 9.84 -23.90
CA LEU A 49 19.08 9.28 -25.25
C LEU A 49 20.56 9.00 -25.59
N GLN A 50 21.50 9.42 -24.74
CA GLN A 50 22.94 9.24 -24.97
C GLN A 50 23.37 7.80 -24.65
N LYS A 51 24.43 7.31 -25.32
CA LYS A 51 24.99 5.98 -25.04
C LYS A 51 25.59 5.93 -23.62
N ASN A 52 25.51 4.76 -22.99
CA ASN A 52 26.05 4.50 -21.66
C ASN A 52 25.44 5.40 -20.55
N THR A 53 24.13 5.66 -20.64
CA THR A 53 23.36 6.32 -19.57
C THR A 53 22.29 5.37 -19.03
N ARG A 54 21.88 5.62 -17.78
CA ARG A 54 20.77 4.93 -17.10
C ARG A 54 19.84 6.00 -16.54
N VAL A 55 18.56 5.88 -16.83
CA VAL A 55 17.56 6.81 -16.30
C VAL A 55 17.28 6.48 -14.83
N ILE A 56 17.16 7.53 -14.01
CA ILE A 56 16.70 7.39 -12.62
C ILE A 56 15.28 6.80 -12.63
N PRO A 57 15.02 5.68 -11.93
CA PRO A 57 13.66 5.13 -11.86
C PRO A 57 12.71 6.14 -11.20
N PRO A 58 11.40 6.10 -11.53
CA PRO A 58 10.44 6.94 -10.84
C PRO A 58 10.49 6.68 -9.33
N PRO A 59 10.20 7.70 -8.50
CA PRO A 59 10.15 7.52 -7.06
C PRO A 59 9.10 6.46 -6.72
N LYS A 60 9.39 5.61 -5.72
CA LYS A 60 8.42 4.62 -5.24
C LYS A 60 7.24 5.37 -4.64
N CYS A 61 6.03 5.06 -5.11
CA CYS A 61 4.81 5.74 -4.66
C CYS A 61 4.26 5.21 -3.33
N GLY A 62 4.75 4.06 -2.84
CA GLY A 62 4.37 3.51 -1.53
C GLY A 62 2.88 3.23 -1.35
N ILE A 63 2.14 2.99 -2.44
CA ILE A 63 0.67 2.89 -2.43
C ILE A 63 0.17 1.75 -1.53
N TYR A 64 0.96 0.67 -1.41
CA TYR A 64 0.65 -0.51 -0.60
C TYR A 64 1.39 -0.52 0.74
N ASP A 65 2.14 0.54 1.06
CA ASP A 65 2.83 0.63 2.34
C ASP A 65 1.78 0.89 3.44
N PRO A 66 1.98 0.34 4.66
CA PRO A 66 1.07 0.61 5.76
C PRO A 66 0.94 2.10 6.01
N LEU A 67 -0.29 2.57 6.17
CA LEU A 67 -0.50 3.87 6.77
C LEU A 67 -0.30 3.78 8.28
N PRO A 68 0.28 4.80 8.91
CA PRO A 68 0.35 4.87 10.36
C PRO A 68 -1.07 4.88 10.96
N PRO A 69 -1.27 4.29 12.15
CA PRO A 69 -2.57 4.27 12.81
C PRO A 69 -3.07 5.69 13.06
N ARG A 70 -4.31 5.96 12.66
CA ARG A 70 -4.92 7.29 12.80
C ARG A 70 -5.64 7.41 14.14
N PRO A 71 -5.53 8.55 14.83
CA PRO A 71 -6.37 8.80 16.00
C PRO A 71 -7.83 8.99 15.56
N THR A 72 -8.74 8.17 16.09
CA THR A 72 -10.18 8.32 15.82
C THR A 72 -10.83 9.32 16.78
N MET A 73 -11.88 9.99 16.32
CA MET A 73 -12.79 10.73 17.18
C MET A 73 -13.55 9.78 18.10
N PHE A 74 -13.89 8.58 17.63
CA PHE A 74 -14.54 7.55 18.44
C PHE A 74 -13.82 7.32 19.78
N ARG A 75 -12.50 7.05 19.75
CA ARG A 75 -11.71 6.77 20.96
C ARG A 75 -11.76 7.92 21.96
N LYS A 76 -11.66 9.16 21.48
CA LYS A 76 -11.74 10.36 22.33
C LYS A 76 -13.12 10.52 22.96
N CYS A 77 -14.18 10.42 22.16
CA CYS A 77 -15.57 10.52 22.63
C CYS A 77 -15.91 9.40 23.63
N TYR A 78 -15.39 8.19 23.40
CA TYR A 78 -15.56 7.07 24.33
C TYR A 78 -14.87 7.31 25.67
N GLN A 79 -13.62 7.77 25.66
CA GLN A 79 -12.89 8.12 26.89
C GLN A 79 -13.56 9.26 27.68
N ARG A 80 -14.27 10.16 26.98
CA ARG A 80 -15.07 11.24 27.59
C ARG A 80 -16.43 10.77 28.13
N GLY A 81 -16.84 9.54 27.83
CA GLY A 81 -18.13 9.00 28.25
C GLY A 81 -19.33 9.50 27.45
N GLU A 82 -19.12 9.94 26.21
CA GLU A 82 -20.19 10.49 25.35
C GLU A 82 -21.15 9.41 24.81
N PHE A 83 -20.73 8.14 24.80
CA PHE A 83 -21.57 7.05 24.30
C PHE A 83 -22.45 6.43 25.41
N PRO A 84 -23.74 6.18 25.13
CA PRO A 84 -24.66 5.52 26.06
C PRO A 84 -24.49 3.99 26.02
N VAL A 85 -23.25 3.48 26.05
CA VAL A 85 -22.93 2.05 25.98
C VAL A 85 -21.99 1.61 27.08
N SER A 86 -22.05 0.35 27.44
CA SER A 86 -21.09 -0.32 28.33
C SER A 86 -20.91 -1.77 27.93
N ILE A 87 -19.72 -2.33 28.19
CA ILE A 87 -19.48 -3.76 28.05
C ILE A 87 -19.97 -4.45 29.32
N GLU A 88 -20.88 -5.40 29.16
CA GLU A 88 -21.30 -6.29 30.23
C GLU A 88 -20.65 -7.66 30.06
N PHE A 89 -20.13 -8.19 31.16
CA PHE A 89 -19.55 -9.52 31.22
C PHE A 89 -20.54 -10.47 31.91
N THR A 90 -21.05 -11.42 31.15
CA THR A 90 -21.96 -12.48 31.61
C THR A 90 -21.19 -13.80 31.67
N THR A 91 -21.72 -14.81 32.36
CA THR A 91 -21.18 -16.17 32.39
C THR A 91 -21.05 -16.83 31.01
N ILE A 92 -21.84 -16.38 30.03
CA ILE A 92 -21.89 -16.90 28.65
C ILE A 92 -20.95 -16.10 27.72
N GLY A 93 -20.43 -14.95 28.15
CA GLY A 93 -19.54 -14.11 27.35
C GLY A 93 -19.76 -12.61 27.57
N LYS A 94 -19.19 -11.80 26.69
CA LYS A 94 -19.33 -10.33 26.70
C LYS A 94 -20.45 -9.88 25.76
N ARG A 95 -21.22 -8.88 26.17
CA ARG A 95 -22.23 -8.22 25.34
C ARG A 95 -22.12 -6.70 25.45
N LEU A 96 -22.51 -6.00 24.38
CA LEU A 96 -22.67 -4.54 24.42
C LEU A 96 -24.05 -4.21 24.99
N ALA A 97 -24.09 -3.48 26.10
CA ALA A 97 -25.32 -3.03 26.72
C ALA A 97 -25.54 -1.54 26.45
N TRP A 98 -26.76 -1.20 26.05
CA TRP A 98 -27.17 0.17 25.76
C TRP A 98 -27.93 0.75 26.96
N LYS A 99 -27.50 1.92 27.42
CA LYS A 99 -28.19 2.67 28.49
C LYS A 99 -29.48 3.32 28.00
N VAL A 100 -29.61 3.53 26.69
CA VAL A 100 -30.77 4.16 26.04
C VAL A 100 -31.28 3.21 24.94
N PRO A 101 -32.60 3.00 24.80
CA PRO A 101 -33.15 2.20 23.71
C PRO A 101 -32.75 2.74 22.33
N ILE A 102 -32.30 1.86 21.43
CA ILE A 102 -31.76 2.22 20.10
C ILE A 102 -32.72 3.08 19.28
N GLU A 103 -34.01 2.80 19.35
CA GLU A 103 -35.07 3.54 18.66
C GLU A 103 -35.06 5.05 19.00
N LYS A 104 -34.65 5.39 20.23
CA LYS A 104 -34.59 6.75 20.76
C LYS A 104 -33.25 7.46 20.54
N LEU A 105 -32.20 6.77 20.07
CA LEU A 105 -30.90 7.40 19.80
C LEU A 105 -30.94 8.27 18.54
N ASP A 106 -30.22 9.39 18.54
CA ASP A 106 -30.03 10.21 17.35
C ASP A 106 -28.94 9.61 16.43
N PHE A 107 -29.36 9.07 15.29
CA PHE A 107 -28.45 8.42 14.35
C PHE A 107 -27.54 9.41 13.63
N HIS A 108 -27.92 10.68 13.48
CA HIS A 108 -27.04 11.69 12.87
C HIS A 108 -25.83 11.98 13.76
N HIS A 109 -25.98 11.84 15.08
CA HIS A 109 -24.89 12.04 16.02
C HIS A 109 -24.05 10.76 16.19
N TYR A 110 -24.69 9.65 16.57
CA TYR A 110 -23.96 8.47 17.02
C TYR A 110 -23.43 7.59 15.89
N LEU A 111 -24.21 7.37 14.82
CA LEU A 111 -23.82 6.41 13.78
C LEU A 111 -22.53 6.85 13.05
N PRO A 112 -22.35 8.12 12.62
CA PRO A 112 -21.07 8.55 12.06
C PRO A 112 -19.89 8.42 13.03
N MET A 113 -20.10 8.67 14.33
CA MET A 113 -19.04 8.49 15.33
C MET A 113 -18.62 7.03 15.49
N PHE A 114 -19.57 6.08 15.43
CA PHE A 114 -19.24 4.66 15.42
C PHE A 114 -18.49 4.26 14.13
N PHE A 115 -18.91 4.76 12.97
CA PHE A 115 -18.22 4.49 11.69
C PHE A 115 -16.80 5.09 11.62
N ASP A 116 -16.53 6.21 12.29
CA ASP A 116 -15.15 6.73 12.46
C ASP A 116 -14.27 5.79 13.30
N GLY A 117 -14.89 5.04 14.21
CA GLY A 117 -14.22 4.04 15.04
C GLY A 117 -13.82 2.76 14.30
N LEU A 118 -14.17 2.57 13.03
CA LEU A 118 -13.80 1.37 12.26
C LEU A 118 -12.28 1.22 12.09
N ALA A 119 -11.50 2.29 12.26
CA ALA A 119 -10.02 2.25 12.32
C ALA A 119 -9.48 1.64 13.62
N GLU A 120 -10.32 1.46 14.64
CA GLU A 120 -9.91 0.94 15.93
C GLU A 120 -9.71 -0.57 15.87
N GLY A 121 -8.46 -1.03 15.78
CA GLY A 121 -8.11 -2.46 15.82
C GLY A 121 -7.87 -3.05 17.21
N THR A 122 -7.86 -2.22 18.26
CA THR A 122 -7.47 -2.67 19.62
C THR A 122 -8.67 -2.82 20.54
N TYR A 123 -8.70 -3.92 21.31
CA TYR A 123 -9.66 -4.10 22.40
C TYR A 123 -9.48 -3.02 23.49
N PRO A 124 -10.56 -2.45 24.06
CA PRO A 124 -11.98 -2.79 23.88
C PRO A 124 -12.70 -2.08 22.71
N PHE A 125 -12.04 -1.15 22.02
CA PHE A 125 -12.67 -0.25 21.07
C PHE A 125 -13.24 -0.98 19.85
N ASN A 126 -12.48 -1.91 19.27
CA ASN A 126 -12.91 -2.70 18.11
C ASN A 126 -14.26 -3.42 18.37
N PHE A 127 -14.37 -4.09 19.52
CA PHE A 127 -15.58 -4.81 19.92
C PHE A 127 -16.79 -3.88 20.08
N ILE A 128 -16.59 -2.72 20.71
CA ILE A 128 -17.68 -1.74 20.92
C ILE A 128 -18.15 -1.18 19.59
N VAL A 129 -17.23 -0.90 18.67
CA VAL A 129 -17.55 -0.37 17.33
C VAL A 129 -18.33 -1.40 16.52
N GLU A 130 -17.81 -2.63 16.40
CA GLU A 130 -18.44 -3.69 15.62
C GLU A 130 -19.86 -4.00 16.13
N GLN A 131 -20.00 -4.24 17.43
CA GLN A 131 -21.30 -4.53 18.03
C GLN A 131 -22.23 -3.33 18.02
N GLY A 132 -21.69 -2.11 18.20
CA GLY A 132 -22.45 -0.87 18.18
C GLY A 132 -23.06 -0.60 16.80
N ILE A 133 -22.26 -0.71 15.73
CA ILE A 133 -22.74 -0.57 14.35
C ILE A 133 -23.76 -1.66 14.04
N HIS A 134 -23.46 -2.92 14.38
CA HIS A 134 -24.38 -4.04 14.14
C HIS A 134 -25.75 -3.80 14.79
N ASP A 135 -25.77 -3.40 16.06
CA ASP A 135 -27.00 -3.10 16.79
C ASP A 135 -27.77 -1.92 16.21
N LEU A 136 -27.09 -0.81 15.89
CA LEU A 136 -27.72 0.38 15.32
C LEU A 136 -28.36 0.07 13.96
N VAL A 137 -27.65 -0.65 13.09
CA VAL A 137 -28.14 -0.98 11.74
C VAL A 137 -29.26 -2.02 11.79
N THR A 138 -29.13 -3.06 12.63
CA THR A 138 -30.12 -4.14 12.68
C THR A 138 -31.42 -3.71 13.36
N LYS A 139 -31.32 -2.98 14.48
CA LYS A 139 -32.49 -2.59 15.29
C LYS A 139 -33.06 -1.22 14.89
N GLY A 140 -32.27 -0.37 14.24
CA GLY A 140 -32.66 0.99 13.83
C GLY A 140 -32.55 1.23 12.32
N SER A 141 -32.68 0.17 11.50
CA SER A 141 -32.56 0.22 10.03
C SER A 141 -33.34 1.36 9.37
N TYR A 142 -34.55 1.65 9.85
CA TYR A 142 -35.42 2.72 9.35
C TYR A 142 -34.84 4.14 9.54
N LYS A 143 -33.84 4.33 10.41
CA LYS A 143 -33.17 5.61 10.68
C LYS A 143 -31.83 5.76 9.93
N VAL A 144 -31.37 4.71 9.25
CA VAL A 144 -30.05 4.70 8.61
C VAL A 144 -30.04 5.52 7.32
N LEU A 145 -31.08 5.41 6.50
CA LEU A 145 -31.14 6.02 5.17
C LEU A 145 -30.84 7.54 5.17
N PRO A 146 -31.40 8.37 6.08
CA PRO A 146 -31.09 9.80 6.15
C PRO A 146 -29.64 10.13 6.52
N VAL A 147 -28.91 9.18 7.11
CA VAL A 147 -27.55 9.39 7.63
C VAL A 147 -26.48 8.92 6.64
N VAL A 148 -26.84 8.12 5.63
CA VAL A 148 -25.92 7.57 4.62
C VAL A 148 -24.93 8.59 4.05
N PRO A 149 -25.32 9.84 3.68
CA PRO A 149 -24.37 10.82 3.16
C PRO A 149 -23.22 11.14 4.12
N GLN A 150 -23.46 11.06 5.43
CA GLN A 150 -22.46 11.31 6.47
C GLN A 150 -21.49 10.13 6.65
N LEU A 151 -21.89 8.92 6.25
CA LEU A 151 -21.10 7.69 6.40
C LEU A 151 -20.07 7.49 5.28
N ILE A 152 -20.26 8.11 4.12
CA ILE A 152 -19.41 7.91 2.93
C ILE A 152 -17.94 8.24 3.23
N ILE A 153 -17.68 9.34 3.92
CA ILE A 153 -16.31 9.80 4.21
C ILE A 153 -15.61 8.86 5.20
N PRO A 154 -16.19 8.52 6.37
CA PRO A 154 -15.62 7.52 7.28
C PRO A 154 -15.32 6.18 6.58
N ILE A 155 -16.28 5.62 5.82
CA ILE A 155 -16.09 4.33 5.13
C ILE A 155 -14.91 4.40 4.15
N LYS A 156 -14.86 5.44 3.32
CA LYS A 156 -13.76 5.62 2.36
C LYS A 156 -12.41 5.71 3.07
N LYS A 157 -12.34 6.45 4.18
CA LYS A 157 -11.10 6.62 4.94
C LYS A 157 -10.58 5.28 5.42
N GLU A 158 -11.45 4.40 5.90
CA GLU A 158 -11.08 3.09 6.43
C GLU A 158 -10.58 2.13 5.35
N LEU A 159 -11.28 2.07 4.21
CA LEU A 159 -10.85 1.22 3.09
C LEU A 159 -9.48 1.63 2.55
N ILE A 160 -9.15 2.92 2.56
CA ILE A 160 -7.83 3.42 2.13
C ILE A 160 -6.76 3.17 3.21
N GLY A 161 -7.13 3.24 4.49
CA GLY A 161 -6.19 3.09 5.61
C GLY A 161 -5.74 1.65 5.86
N ASN A 162 -6.59 0.66 5.60
CA ASN A 162 -6.40 -0.73 6.03
C ASN A 162 -5.81 -1.65 4.94
N SER A 163 -4.80 -1.18 4.19
CA SER A 163 -4.17 -1.96 3.12
C SER A 163 -3.28 -3.13 3.60
N GLN A 164 -3.28 -3.49 4.89
CA GLN A 164 -2.46 -4.58 5.44
C GLN A 164 -3.19 -5.68 6.23
N ASP A 165 -4.44 -5.50 6.66
CA ASP A 165 -5.12 -6.48 7.53
C ASP A 165 -6.15 -7.39 6.82
N ALA A 166 -6.30 -7.25 5.50
CA ALA A 166 -7.17 -8.13 4.70
C ALA A 166 -6.69 -9.60 4.65
N GLY A 167 -5.51 -9.91 5.18
CA GLY A 167 -4.96 -11.27 5.25
C GLY A 167 -5.35 -12.07 6.49
N ASN A 168 -5.96 -11.47 7.52
CA ASN A 168 -6.10 -12.15 8.82
C ASN A 168 -7.47 -12.03 9.51
N LEU A 169 -8.49 -11.47 8.83
CA LEU A 169 -9.86 -11.33 9.37
C LEU A 169 -10.88 -12.29 8.73
N PHE A 170 -10.45 -13.26 7.93
CA PHE A 170 -11.29 -14.34 7.38
C PHE A 170 -10.85 -15.76 7.79
N LEU A 171 -9.96 -15.88 8.79
CA LEU A 171 -9.58 -17.15 9.41
C LEU A 171 -9.83 -17.11 10.92
N VAL A 172 -11.09 -16.96 11.32
CA VAL A 172 -11.67 -17.58 12.52
C VAL A 172 -13.08 -18.05 12.17
#